data_AF-A0A2E8WG76-F1
#
_entry.id   AF-A0A2E8WG76-F1
#
_cell.length_a   1.000
_cell.length_b   1.000
_cell.length_c   1.000
_cell.angle_alpha   90.00
_cell.angle_beta   90.00
_cell.angle_gamma   90.00
#
_symmetry.space_group_name_H-M   'P 1'
#
loop_
_entity.id
_entity.type
_entity.pdbx_description
1 polymer ?
#
loop_
_entity_poly.entity_id
_entity_poly.type
_entity_poly.pdbx_seq_one_letter_code
_entity_poly.pdbx_strand_id
1 'polypeptide(L)'
;MSLNQNLTTISCLNCRDVVEGERSPDALTCQSCGHSYPVFECIPLLVKESRINLAASWRELEKVLADNGDRLEEVKDALGRQPERAELLNRGIQAYQSDNSYLAGLRDAIGRAIARKEIAELEEEGRLPRQYTFGEGLAFFYRDWCRSEAAETEISTIIDTVNHQLEAYADNVDSVLVPGAGAGRFACELARTFDRVYAFDY
;
A
#
# COMPACT_ATOMS: atom_id res chain seq x y z
N MET A 1 16.45 9.98 8.78
CA MET A 1 16.02 10.07 7.36
C MET A 1 15.07 11.25 7.25
N SER A 2 15.21 12.09 6.23
CA SER A 2 14.30 13.21 5.99
C SER A 2 13.10 12.76 5.16
N LEU A 3 11.91 13.27 5.46
CA LEU A 3 10.71 13.16 4.61
C LEU A 3 11.05 13.44 3.13
N ASN A 4 10.35 12.75 2.21
CA ASN A 4 10.56 12.89 0.77
C ASN A 4 10.61 14.38 0.38
N GLN A 5 11.73 14.83 -0.21
CA GLN A 5 11.98 16.24 -0.52
C GLN A 5 11.02 16.79 -1.58
N ASN A 6 10.36 15.91 -2.34
CA ASN A 6 9.32 16.27 -3.31
C ASN A 6 8.00 16.69 -2.64
N LEU A 7 7.85 16.51 -1.32
CA LEU A 7 6.73 17.02 -0.54
C LEU A 7 7.04 18.44 -0.04
N THR A 8 7.12 19.39 -0.99
CA THR A 8 7.38 20.81 -0.70
C THR A 8 6.17 21.51 -0.12
N THR A 9 4.96 21.02 -0.38
CA THR A 9 3.71 21.60 0.12
C THR A 9 2.69 20.50 0.35
N ILE A 10 2.36 20.23 1.61
CA ILE A 10 1.33 19.26 1.99
C ILE A 10 0.13 20.04 2.52
N SER A 11 -1.08 19.74 2.05
CA SER A 11 -2.31 20.30 2.62
C SER A 11 -2.94 19.33 3.62
N CYS A 12 -3.38 19.84 4.77
CA CYS A 12 -4.08 19.05 5.76
C CYS A 12 -5.46 18.67 5.22
N LEU A 13 -5.76 17.38 5.12
CA LEU A 13 -7.09 16.92 4.69
C LEU A 13 -8.21 17.25 5.69
N ASN A 14 -7.86 17.61 6.94
CA ASN A 14 -8.83 17.96 7.97
C ASN A 14 -9.24 19.44 7.94
N CYS A 15 -8.27 20.38 7.91
CA CYS A 15 -8.55 21.82 7.93
C CYS A 15 -8.20 22.58 6.65
N ARG A 16 -7.60 21.90 5.66
CA ARG A 16 -7.14 22.45 4.37
C ARG A 16 -5.98 23.45 4.43
N ASP A 17 -5.49 23.77 5.61
CA ASP A 17 -4.26 24.57 5.75
C ASP A 17 -3.02 23.80 5.30
N VAL A 18 -1.96 24.56 4.98
CA VAL A 18 -0.66 23.99 4.70
C VAL A 18 -0.11 23.35 5.98
N VAL A 19 0.34 22.11 5.86
CA VAL A 19 1.05 21.40 6.92
C VAL A 19 2.50 21.89 6.91
N GLU A 20 2.69 23.07 7.49
CA GLU A 20 3.99 23.57 7.92
C GLU A 20 4.22 23.00 9.32
N GLY A 21 5.23 22.15 9.53
CA GLY A 21 5.33 21.43 10.80
C GLY A 21 6.65 20.74 11.07
N GLU A 22 6.93 20.52 12.36
CA GLU A 22 8.02 19.66 12.84
C GLU A 22 7.83 18.26 12.24
N ARG A 23 8.76 17.92 11.36
CA ARG A 23 8.82 16.64 10.68
C ARG A 23 9.44 15.63 11.64
N SER A 24 8.59 14.89 12.36
CA SER A 24 9.04 13.68 13.06
C SER A 24 9.23 12.56 12.04
N PRO A 25 10.19 11.62 12.26
CA PRO A 25 10.31 10.42 11.43
C PRO A 25 9.01 9.61 11.34
N ASP A 26 8.18 9.67 12.38
CA ASP A 26 7.03 8.77 12.57
C ASP A 26 5.68 9.46 12.35
N ALA A 27 5.65 10.80 12.35
CA ALA A 27 4.40 11.56 12.28
C ALA A 27 4.57 12.95 11.65
N LEU A 28 3.53 13.37 10.93
CA LEU A 28 3.37 14.70 10.37
C LEU A 28 2.15 15.36 11.01
N THR A 29 2.37 16.38 11.84
CA THR A 29 1.29 17.07 12.56
C THR A 29 0.99 18.43 11.95
N CYS A 30 -0.29 18.68 11.66
CA CYS A 30 -0.78 19.98 11.20
C CYS A 30 -0.75 20.99 12.36
N GLN A 31 -0.04 22.11 12.20
CA GLN A 31 0.03 23.16 13.22
C GLN A 31 -1.29 23.89 13.45
N SER A 32 -2.14 24.02 12.43
CA SER A 32 -3.43 24.72 12.56
C SER A 32 -4.48 23.96 13.36
N CYS A 33 -4.64 22.65 13.09
CA CYS A 33 -5.71 21.84 13.71
C CYS A 33 -5.21 20.73 14.63
N GLY A 34 -3.89 20.55 14.77
CA GLY A 34 -3.28 19.51 15.60
C GLY A 34 -3.44 18.08 15.07
N HIS A 35 -4.06 17.88 13.90
CA HIS A 35 -4.25 16.55 13.33
C HIS A 35 -2.90 15.93 12.93
N SER A 36 -2.70 14.65 13.25
CA SER A 36 -1.44 13.93 13.03
C SER A 36 -1.62 12.81 12.02
N TYR A 37 -0.79 12.81 10.97
CA TYR A 37 -0.71 11.78 9.95
C TYR A 37 0.49 10.87 10.24
N PRO A 38 0.33 9.53 10.25
CA PRO A 38 1.46 8.63 10.41
C PRO A 38 2.38 8.70 9.18
N VAL A 39 3.69 8.55 9.41
CA VAL A 39 4.72 8.54 8.36
C VAL A 39 5.37 7.16 8.30
N PHE A 40 5.39 6.56 7.10
CA PHE A 40 6.03 5.27 6.82
C PHE A 40 7.21 5.49 5.90
N GLU A 41 8.43 5.21 6.37
CA GLU A 41 9.65 5.32 5.55
C GLU A 41 9.72 6.64 4.74
N CYS A 42 9.38 7.76 5.38
CA CYS A 42 9.35 9.11 4.78
C CYS A 42 8.12 9.43 3.91
N ILE A 43 7.09 8.58 3.88
CA ILE A 43 5.83 8.77 3.17
C ILE A 43 4.71 9.05 4.19
N PRO A 44 4.12 10.26 4.22
CA PRO A 44 2.99 10.55 5.09
C PRO A 44 1.71 9.91 4.54
N LEU A 45 0.97 9.21 5.40
CA LEU A 45 -0.32 8.64 5.05
C LEU A 45 -1.43 9.68 5.23
N LEU A 46 -1.70 10.44 4.17
CA LEU A 46 -2.74 11.46 4.13
C LEU A 46 -4.10 10.83 3.83
N VAL A 47 -4.62 10.07 4.78
CA VAL A 47 -5.94 9.43 4.67
C VAL A 47 -6.81 9.89 5.83
N LYS A 48 -8.08 10.22 5.56
CA LYS A 48 -9.04 10.52 6.62
C LYS A 48 -9.23 9.27 7.49
N GLU A 49 -9.22 9.43 8.81
CA GLU A 49 -9.34 8.31 9.74
C GLU A 49 -8.29 7.21 9.47
N SER A 50 -7.06 7.63 9.12
CA SER A 50 -5.92 6.75 8.81
C SER A 50 -5.72 5.65 9.85
N ARG A 51 -5.84 5.97 11.14
CA ARG A 51 -5.70 5.00 12.24
C ARG A 51 -6.72 3.86 12.16
N ILE A 52 -7.97 4.17 11.86
CA ILE A 52 -9.06 3.17 11.76
C ILE A 52 -8.82 2.25 10.55
N ASN A 53 -8.44 2.83 9.42
CA ASN A 53 -8.11 2.06 8.22
C ASN A 53 -6.88 1.17 8.43
N LEU A 54 -5.82 1.70 9.04
CA LEU A 54 -4.62 0.94 9.39
C LEU A 54 -4.93 -0.20 10.36
N ALA A 55 -5.76 0.02 11.37
CA ALA A 55 -6.22 -1.03 12.28
C ALA A 55 -6.95 -2.16 11.53
N ALA A 56 -7.84 -1.79 10.59
CA ALA A 56 -8.57 -2.77 9.80
C ALA A 56 -7.65 -3.55 8.84
N SER A 57 -6.70 -2.90 8.17
CA SER A 57 -5.70 -3.57 7.33
C SER A 57 -4.78 -4.50 8.15
N TRP A 58 -4.39 -4.08 9.36
CA TRP A 58 -3.59 -4.92 10.27
C TRP A 58 -4.33 -6.21 10.64
N ARG A 59 -5.63 -6.10 10.98
CA ARG A 59 -6.48 -7.24 11.30
C ARG A 59 -6.65 -8.20 10.13
N GLU A 60 -6.86 -7.66 8.92
CA GLU A 60 -6.97 -8.48 7.72
C GLU A 60 -5.66 -9.23 7.43
N LEU A 61 -4.50 -8.58 7.61
CA LEU A 61 -3.20 -9.25 7.47
C LEU A 61 -3.00 -10.37 8.50
N GLU A 62 -3.40 -10.18 9.76
CA GLU A 62 -3.36 -11.25 10.77
C GLU A 62 -4.20 -12.45 10.38
N LYS A 63 -5.42 -12.19 9.88
CA LYS A 63 -6.31 -13.25 9.39
C LYS A 63 -5.68 -14.00 8.22
N VAL A 64 -5.15 -13.30 7.23
CA VAL A 64 -4.49 -13.91 6.07
C VAL A 64 -3.26 -14.71 6.48
N LEU A 65 -2.47 -14.22 7.44
CA LEU A 65 -1.33 -14.94 7.99
C LEU A 65 -1.74 -16.24 8.68
N ALA A 66 -2.84 -16.22 9.44
CA ALA A 66 -3.40 -17.42 10.08
C ALA A 66 -3.90 -18.41 9.02
N ASP A 67 -4.71 -17.95 8.06
CA ASP A 67 -5.24 -18.77 6.96
C ASP A 67 -4.10 -19.41 6.13
N ASN A 68 -3.07 -18.63 5.79
CA ASN A 68 -1.88 -19.15 5.09
C ASN A 68 -1.06 -20.12 5.96
N GLY A 69 -1.04 -19.92 7.28
CA GLY A 69 -0.42 -20.83 8.24
C GLY A 69 -1.07 -22.21 8.21
N ASP A 70 -2.40 -22.25 8.27
CA ASP A 70 -3.17 -23.49 8.16
C ASP A 70 -2.93 -24.19 6.82
N ARG A 71 -2.94 -23.43 5.71
CA ARG A 71 -2.62 -23.95 4.37
C ARG A 71 -1.21 -24.50 4.26
N LEU A 72 -0.23 -23.83 4.87
CA LEU A 72 1.15 -24.29 4.87
C LEU A 72 1.29 -25.64 5.58
N GLU A 73 0.58 -25.85 6.69
CA GLU A 73 0.56 -27.14 7.38
C GLU A 73 -0.14 -28.23 6.55
N GLU A 74 -1.23 -27.92 5.84
CA GLU A 74 -1.86 -28.85 4.88
C GLU A 74 -0.88 -29.32 3.78
N VAL A 75 -0.07 -28.39 3.24
CA VAL A 75 0.91 -28.71 2.19
C VAL A 75 2.07 -29.54 2.74
N LYS A 76 2.53 -29.26 3.97
CA LYS A 76 3.57 -30.07 4.64
C LYS A 76 3.10 -31.48 4.94
N ASP A 77 1.86 -31.65 5.42
CA ASP A 77 1.27 -32.96 5.64
C ASP A 77 1.13 -33.73 4.31
N ALA A 78 0.68 -33.06 3.25
CA ALA A 78 0.61 -33.65 1.91
C ALA A 78 1.98 -34.13 1.40
N LEU A 79 3.07 -33.41 1.70
CA LEU A 79 4.43 -33.82 1.34
C LEU A 79 4.82 -35.16 1.97
N GLY A 80 4.40 -35.41 3.21
CA GLY A 80 4.62 -36.69 3.88
C GLY A 80 3.81 -37.85 3.26
N ARG A 81 2.65 -37.56 2.66
CA ARG A 81 1.74 -38.56 2.09
C ARG A 81 1.91 -38.80 0.59
N GLN A 82 2.45 -37.83 -0.15
CA GLN A 82 2.57 -37.83 -1.62
C GLN A 82 4.02 -37.53 -2.05
N PRO A 83 4.98 -38.43 -1.76
CA PRO A 83 6.40 -38.21 -2.07
C PRO A 83 6.67 -38.03 -3.57
N GLU A 84 5.83 -38.58 -4.44
CA GLU A 84 5.93 -38.40 -5.89
C GLU A 84 5.67 -36.96 -6.35
N ARG A 85 5.06 -36.12 -5.49
CA ARG A 85 4.81 -34.69 -5.75
C ARG A 85 5.77 -33.78 -4.97
N ALA A 86 6.83 -34.34 -4.39
CA ALA A 86 7.69 -33.60 -3.46
C ALA A 86 8.22 -32.29 -4.03
N GLU A 87 8.64 -32.25 -5.30
CA GLU A 87 9.13 -31.02 -5.92
C GLU A 87 8.07 -29.90 -5.94
N LEU A 88 6.86 -30.22 -6.39
CA LEU A 88 5.75 -29.26 -6.44
C LEU A 88 5.36 -28.79 -5.04
N LEU A 89 5.27 -29.70 -4.08
CA LEU A 89 4.88 -29.38 -2.70
C LEU A 89 5.94 -28.54 -1.99
N ASN A 90 7.22 -28.82 -2.21
CA ASN A 90 8.32 -27.99 -1.71
C ASN A 90 8.27 -26.56 -2.26
N ARG A 91 7.96 -26.39 -3.55
CA ARG A 91 7.74 -25.06 -4.14
C ARG A 91 6.56 -24.34 -3.48
N GLY A 92 5.46 -25.06 -3.21
CA GLY A 92 4.32 -24.52 -2.48
C GLY A 92 4.68 -24.07 -1.07
N ILE A 93 5.43 -24.87 -0.33
CA ILE A 93 5.94 -24.54 1.01
C ILE A 93 6.77 -23.26 0.97
N GLN A 94 7.72 -23.17 0.02
CA GLN A 94 8.57 -21.98 -0.14
C GLN A 94 7.77 -20.74 -0.49
N ALA A 95 6.74 -20.86 -1.33
CA ALA A 95 5.85 -19.75 -1.69
C ALA A 95 5.11 -19.22 -0.44
N TYR A 96 4.42 -20.10 0.30
CA TYR A 96 3.72 -19.70 1.53
C TYR A 96 4.66 -19.09 2.58
N GLN A 97 5.87 -19.64 2.74
CA GLN A 97 6.85 -19.07 3.67
C GLN A 97 7.32 -17.67 3.25
N SER A 98 7.57 -17.47 1.97
CA SER A 98 7.99 -16.17 1.43
C SER A 98 6.87 -15.14 1.55
N ASP A 99 5.64 -15.52 1.19
CA ASP A 99 4.47 -14.66 1.31
C ASP A 99 4.22 -14.29 2.78
N ASN A 100 4.22 -15.26 3.70
CA ASN A 100 4.03 -14.98 5.12
C ASN A 100 5.12 -14.07 5.69
N SER A 101 6.38 -14.22 5.24
CA SER A 101 7.46 -13.33 5.66
C SER A 101 7.20 -11.88 5.19
N TYR A 102 6.73 -11.69 3.97
CA TYR A 102 6.38 -10.37 3.44
C TYR A 102 5.19 -9.76 4.16
N LEU A 103 4.11 -10.53 4.34
CA LEU A 103 2.89 -10.08 5.02
C LEU A 103 3.12 -9.75 6.50
N ALA A 104 3.95 -10.53 7.18
CA ALA A 104 4.37 -10.21 8.54
C ALA A 104 5.14 -8.89 8.59
N GLY A 105 6.01 -8.63 7.61
CA GLY A 105 6.71 -7.35 7.48
C GLY A 105 5.76 -6.16 7.30
N LEU A 106 4.74 -6.28 6.44
CA LEU A 106 3.70 -5.26 6.27
C LEU A 106 2.90 -5.03 7.54
N ARG A 107 2.44 -6.12 8.18
CA ARG A 107 1.71 -6.06 9.45
C ARG A 107 2.55 -5.36 10.53
N ASP A 108 3.82 -5.72 10.65
CA ASP A 108 4.71 -5.16 11.65
C ASP A 108 5.02 -3.69 11.36
N ALA A 109 5.08 -3.29 10.09
CA ALA A 109 5.16 -1.89 9.72
C ALA A 109 3.94 -1.12 10.22
N ILE A 110 2.72 -1.60 9.93
CA ILE A 110 1.48 -0.99 10.41
C ILE A 110 1.46 -0.95 11.95
N GLY A 111 1.87 -2.04 12.62
CA GLY A 111 1.93 -2.14 14.07
C GLY A 111 2.92 -1.17 14.76
N ARG A 112 3.83 -0.53 14.00
CA ARG A 112 4.65 0.59 14.51
C ARG A 112 3.89 1.92 14.51
N ALA A 113 2.92 2.09 13.61
CA ALA A 113 2.14 3.32 13.48
C ALA A 113 0.90 3.35 14.39
N ILE A 114 0.39 2.19 14.80
CA ILE A 114 -0.79 2.08 15.67
C ILE A 114 -0.56 1.08 16.81
N ALA A 115 -0.96 1.46 18.02
CA ALA A 115 -0.78 0.62 19.20
C ALA A 115 -1.77 -0.56 19.19
N ARG A 116 -1.31 -1.77 19.55
CA ARG A 116 -2.16 -2.97 19.60
C ARG A 116 -3.42 -2.81 20.47
N LYS A 117 -3.31 -2.05 21.57
CA LYS A 117 -4.45 -1.76 22.46
C LYS A 117 -5.56 -1.01 21.71
N GLU A 118 -5.18 -0.04 20.89
CA GLU A 118 -6.14 0.74 20.10
C GLU A 118 -6.80 -0.10 19.01
N ILE A 119 -6.05 -1.01 18.36
CA ILE A 119 -6.63 -1.96 17.40
C ILE A 119 -7.73 -2.79 18.09
N ALA A 120 -7.45 -3.31 19.28
CA ALA A 120 -8.40 -4.11 20.06
C ALA A 120 -9.65 -3.31 20.47
N GLU A 121 -9.47 -2.06 20.92
CA GLU A 121 -10.58 -1.15 21.25
C GLU A 121 -11.46 -0.86 20.03
N LEU A 122 -10.86 -0.55 18.88
CA LEU A 122 -11.60 -0.30 17.63
C LEU A 122 -12.36 -1.54 17.13
N GLU A 123 -11.82 -2.73 17.37
CA GLU A 123 -12.49 -4.00 17.06
C GLU A 123 -13.68 -4.25 17.98
N GLU A 124 -13.51 -4.08 19.30
CA GLU A 124 -14.57 -4.24 20.29
C GLU A 124 -15.73 -3.25 20.07
N GLU A 125 -15.41 -2.01 19.68
CA GLU A 125 -16.38 -0.99 19.33
C GLU A 125 -17.08 -1.24 17.97
N GLY A 126 -16.64 -2.23 17.18
CA GLY A 126 -17.20 -2.53 15.87
C GLY A 126 -16.95 -1.44 14.83
N ARG A 127 -15.88 -0.66 14.98
CA ARG A 127 -15.57 0.52 14.15
C ARG A 127 -14.62 0.25 13.00
N LEU A 128 -14.08 -0.97 12.91
CA LEU A 128 -13.20 -1.35 11.82
C LEU A 128 -14.00 -1.45 10.50
N PRO A 129 -13.65 -0.67 9.47
CA PRO A 129 -14.28 -0.77 8.17
C PRO A 129 -14.03 -2.15 7.56
N ARG A 130 -14.91 -2.56 6.64
CA ARG A 130 -14.61 -3.69 5.77
C ARG A 130 -13.43 -3.32 4.89
N GLN A 131 -12.45 -4.20 4.82
CA GLN A 131 -11.33 -4.09 3.87
C GLN A 131 -11.63 -4.97 2.66
N TYR A 132 -11.13 -4.57 1.49
CA TYR A 132 -10.98 -5.51 0.38
C TYR A 132 -10.10 -6.67 0.82
N THR A 133 -10.41 -7.87 0.34
CA THR A 133 -9.60 -9.04 0.73
C THR A 133 -8.18 -8.85 0.19
N PHE A 134 -7.18 -9.19 1.00
CA PHE A 134 -5.78 -9.04 0.56
C PHE A 134 -5.50 -9.83 -0.74
N GLY A 135 -6.23 -10.92 -0.97
CA GLY A 135 -6.17 -11.70 -2.20
C GLY A 135 -6.58 -10.92 -3.45
N GLU A 136 -7.57 -10.03 -3.36
CA GLU A 136 -7.94 -9.12 -4.46
C GLU A 136 -6.87 -8.05 -4.66
N GLY A 137 -6.26 -7.57 -3.56
CA GLY A 137 -5.17 -6.59 -3.57
C GLY A 137 -3.89 -7.10 -4.26
N LEU A 138 -3.53 -8.37 -4.03
CA LEU A 138 -2.31 -9.01 -4.54
C LEU A 138 -2.18 -8.95 -6.07
N ALA A 139 -3.28 -9.10 -6.79
CA ALA A 139 -3.28 -9.04 -8.25
C ALA A 139 -2.81 -7.67 -8.76
N PHE A 140 -3.20 -6.59 -8.09
CA PHE A 140 -2.75 -5.23 -8.42
C PHE A 140 -1.26 -5.06 -8.12
N PHE A 141 -0.76 -5.56 -6.98
CA PHE A 141 0.67 -5.49 -6.67
C PHE A 141 1.53 -6.28 -7.65
N TYR A 142 1.04 -7.41 -8.14
CA TYR A 142 1.76 -8.16 -9.16
C TYR A 142 1.96 -7.31 -10.41
N ARG A 143 0.87 -6.79 -11.00
CA ARG A 143 0.96 -5.91 -12.18
C ARG A 143 1.82 -4.68 -11.90
N ASP A 144 1.58 -4.00 -10.78
CA ASP A 144 2.11 -2.67 -10.56
C ASP A 144 3.55 -2.66 -10.01
N TRP A 145 3.98 -3.71 -9.30
CA TRP A 145 5.21 -3.65 -8.52
C TRP A 145 6.07 -4.91 -8.57
N CYS A 146 5.69 -5.98 -9.30
CA CYS A 146 6.52 -7.20 -9.37
C CYS A 146 7.75 -7.11 -10.28
N ARG A 147 7.80 -6.10 -11.17
CA ARG A 147 8.88 -5.90 -12.16
C ARG A 147 9.10 -7.06 -13.14
N SER A 148 8.07 -7.88 -13.38
CA SER A 148 8.15 -8.85 -14.47
C SER A 148 8.19 -8.14 -15.82
N GLU A 149 8.86 -8.73 -16.80
CA GLU A 149 8.97 -8.15 -18.15
C GLU A 149 7.60 -7.86 -18.77
N ALA A 150 6.65 -8.78 -18.60
CA ALA A 150 5.28 -8.61 -19.08
C ALA A 150 4.58 -7.40 -18.42
N ALA A 151 4.69 -7.29 -17.10
CA ALA A 151 4.09 -6.19 -16.35
C ALA A 151 4.72 -4.83 -16.71
N GLU A 152 6.05 -4.76 -16.81
CA GLU A 152 6.74 -3.52 -17.18
C GLU A 152 6.47 -3.11 -18.64
N THR A 153 6.30 -4.08 -19.54
CA THR A 153 5.86 -3.84 -20.92
C THR A 153 4.45 -3.27 -20.97
N GLU A 154 3.53 -3.82 -20.18
CA GLU A 154 2.16 -3.30 -20.06
C GLU A 154 2.16 -1.86 -19.52
N ILE A 155 2.88 -1.62 -18.42
CA ILE A 155 2.98 -0.30 -17.79
C ILE A 155 3.54 0.74 -18.78
N SER A 156 4.66 0.43 -19.44
CA SER A 156 5.28 1.33 -20.41
C SER A 156 4.36 1.62 -21.59
N THR A 157 3.71 0.60 -22.15
CA THR A 157 2.75 0.78 -23.24
C THR A 157 1.62 1.74 -22.87
N ILE A 158 1.06 1.60 -21.66
CA ILE A 158 -0.02 2.46 -21.18
C ILE A 158 0.51 3.89 -20.97
N ILE A 159 1.64 4.06 -20.30
CA ILE A 159 2.23 5.39 -20.03
C ILE A 159 2.58 6.10 -21.34
N ASP A 160 3.20 5.41 -22.30
CA ASP A 160 3.57 5.98 -23.60
C ASP A 160 2.31 6.40 -24.38
N THR A 161 1.26 5.58 -24.32
CA THR A 161 -0.03 5.92 -24.95
C THR A 161 -0.63 7.17 -24.32
N VAL A 162 -0.63 7.27 -22.98
CA VAL A 162 -1.14 8.44 -22.25
C VAL A 162 -0.32 9.69 -22.60
N ASN A 163 1.01 9.61 -22.54
CA ASN A 163 1.90 10.72 -22.87
C ASN A 163 1.68 11.19 -24.31
N HIS A 164 1.55 10.27 -25.27
CA HIS A 164 1.29 10.62 -26.66
C HIS A 164 -0.04 11.37 -26.84
N GLN A 165 -1.10 10.98 -26.12
CA GLN A 165 -2.36 11.70 -26.15
C GLN A 165 -2.25 13.09 -25.49
N LEU A 166 -1.50 13.20 -24.40
CA LEU A 166 -1.29 14.49 -23.73
C LEU A 166 -0.50 15.45 -24.62
N GLU A 167 0.57 14.99 -25.26
CA GLU A 167 1.35 15.78 -26.22
C GLU A 167 0.52 16.26 -27.42
N ALA A 168 -0.44 15.45 -27.87
CA ALA A 168 -1.28 15.78 -29.02
C ALA A 168 -2.40 16.78 -28.70
N TYR A 169 -2.87 16.83 -27.45
CA TYR A 169 -4.13 17.51 -27.11
C TYR A 169 -4.04 18.47 -25.92
N ALA A 170 -2.94 18.51 -25.19
CA ALA A 170 -2.82 19.30 -23.97
C ALA A 170 -1.55 20.16 -23.98
N ASP A 171 -1.72 21.46 -24.17
CA ASP A 171 -0.63 22.43 -24.08
C ASP A 171 -0.42 22.88 -22.62
N ASN A 172 0.83 22.92 -22.15
CA ASN A 172 1.23 23.45 -20.84
C ASN A 172 0.51 22.78 -19.65
N VAL A 173 0.58 21.45 -19.56
CA VAL A 173 0.03 20.69 -18.42
C VAL A 173 1.07 20.59 -17.31
N ASP A 174 0.87 21.34 -16.23
CA ASP A 174 1.71 21.25 -15.03
C ASP A 174 1.17 20.23 -14.01
N SER A 175 -0.04 19.73 -14.20
CA SER A 175 -0.75 18.93 -13.19
C SER A 175 -1.62 17.83 -13.79
N VAL A 176 -1.56 16.63 -13.21
CA VAL A 176 -2.35 15.46 -13.63
C VAL A 176 -3.13 14.89 -12.45
N LEU A 177 -4.36 14.47 -12.72
CA LEU A 177 -5.21 13.71 -11.80
C LEU A 177 -5.36 12.27 -12.33
N VAL A 178 -5.03 11.29 -11.50
CA VAL A 178 -5.13 9.86 -11.78
C VAL A 178 -6.30 9.28 -10.95
N PRO A 179 -7.52 9.21 -11.52
CA PRO A 179 -8.64 8.56 -10.88
C PRO A 179 -8.49 7.03 -10.93
N GLY A 180 -8.82 6.34 -9.84
CA GLY A 180 -8.70 4.88 -9.76
C GLY A 180 -7.24 4.45 -9.85
N ALA A 181 -6.39 5.04 -9.03
CA ALA A 181 -4.94 4.90 -9.10
C ALA A 181 -4.41 3.48 -8.76
N GLY A 182 -5.25 2.59 -8.28
CA GLY A 182 -4.91 1.23 -7.83
C GLY A 182 -3.81 1.24 -6.78
N ALA A 183 -2.76 0.46 -7.02
CA ALA A 183 -1.58 0.44 -6.17
C ALA A 183 -0.63 1.65 -6.42
N GLY A 184 -1.07 2.65 -7.20
CA GLY A 184 -0.41 3.93 -7.37
C GLY A 184 0.70 3.97 -8.43
N ARG A 185 1.00 2.86 -9.13
CA ARG A 185 2.16 2.78 -10.03
C ARG A 185 2.12 3.81 -11.14
N PHE A 186 0.99 3.96 -11.84
CA PHE A 186 0.88 4.95 -12.92
C PHE A 186 1.06 6.39 -12.43
N ALA A 187 0.56 6.72 -11.25
CA ALA A 187 0.79 8.03 -10.64
C ALA A 187 2.28 8.26 -10.35
N CYS A 188 2.99 7.24 -9.87
CA CYS A 188 4.45 7.32 -9.67
C CYS A 188 5.22 7.50 -10.98
N GLU A 189 4.81 6.85 -12.07
CA GLU A 189 5.44 7.01 -13.38
C GLU A 189 5.19 8.42 -13.94
N LEU A 190 3.95 8.91 -13.88
CA LEU A 190 3.58 10.26 -14.33
C LEU A 190 4.27 11.36 -13.51
N ALA A 191 4.55 11.12 -12.22
CA ALA A 191 5.25 12.07 -11.36
C ALA A 191 6.70 12.34 -11.78
N ARG A 192 7.24 11.59 -12.75
CA ARG A 192 8.55 11.89 -13.37
C ARG A 192 8.47 12.97 -14.44
N THR A 193 7.28 13.18 -15.00
CA THR A 193 7.05 14.09 -16.13
C THR A 193 6.34 15.37 -15.69
N PHE A 194 5.40 15.26 -14.75
CA PHE A 194 4.56 16.37 -14.31
C PHE A 194 4.98 16.90 -12.94
N ASP A 195 4.93 18.23 -12.78
CA ASP A 195 5.26 18.90 -11.51
C ASP A 195 4.31 18.51 -10.37
N ARG A 196 3.04 18.24 -10.69
CA ARG A 196 2.03 17.83 -9.69
C ARG A 196 1.22 16.64 -10.19
N VAL A 197 1.24 15.56 -9.42
CA VAL A 197 0.39 14.39 -9.67
C VAL A 197 -0.48 14.12 -8.47
N TYR A 198 -1.78 14.11 -8.71
CA TYR A 198 -2.80 13.76 -7.73
C TYR A 198 -3.34 12.39 -8.08
N ALA A 199 -3.35 11.47 -7.12
CA ALA A 199 -3.87 10.12 -7.28
C ALA A 199 -4.96 9.88 -6.25
N PHE A 200 -6.06 9.25 -6.67
CA PHE A 200 -7.10 8.83 -5.74
C PHE A 200 -7.66 7.46 -6.12
N ASP A 201 -8.03 6.71 -5.09
CA ASP A 201 -8.72 5.42 -5.21
C ASP A 201 -9.77 5.31 -4.07
N TYR A 202 -10.75 4.40 -4.19
CA TYR A 202 -11.90 4.30 -3.30
C TYR A 202 -11.84 3.11 -2.33
#